data_AF-A0A9N9TQJ6-F1
#
_entry.id   AF-A0A9N9TQJ6-F1
#
_cell.length_a   1.000
_cell.length_b   1.000
_cell.length_c   1.000
_cell.angle_alpha   90.00
_cell.angle_beta   90.00
_cell.angle_gamma   90.00
#
_symmetry.space_group_name_H-M   'P 1'
#
loop_
_entity.id
_entity.type
_entity.pdbx_description
1 polymer ?
#
loop_
_entity_poly.entity_id
_entity_poly.type
_entity_poly.pdbx_seq_one_letter_code
_entity_poly.pdbx_strand_id
1 'polypeptide(L)'
;FDLTDRHFKQIFRLDKDSVNYLINSLRPNARVRNMGIPFEVKMFATLNFLATGSYQNVVGCNAWISLSQSSISRAISHICELIVQELMRVWIKFPNNEDEKNRIKRGFYEKFNFRGVIGAIDGTHVEILATPMNDNEHPPFVYINRKGKHSINTML
;
A
#
# COMPACT_ATOMS: atom_id res chain seq x y z
N PHE A 1 17.53 -13.93 -4.61
CA PHE A 1 17.10 -13.43 -3.28
C PHE A 1 18.32 -12.99 -2.47
N ASP A 2 19.36 -12.52 -3.15
CA ASP A 2 20.74 -12.58 -2.66
C ASP A 2 21.15 -11.33 -1.87
N LEU A 3 20.20 -10.40 -1.70
CA LEU A 3 20.36 -9.23 -0.84
C LEU A 3 20.42 -9.66 0.63
N THR A 4 21.19 -8.92 1.43
CA THR A 4 21.14 -9.04 2.90
C THR A 4 19.73 -8.69 3.39
N ASP A 5 19.32 -9.26 4.53
CA ASP A 5 17.95 -9.05 5.05
C ASP A 5 17.67 -7.57 5.33
N ARG A 6 18.69 -6.83 5.81
CA ARG A 6 18.63 -5.38 6.01
C ARG A 6 18.35 -4.64 4.70
N HIS A 7 19.12 -4.92 3.64
CA HIS A 7 18.92 -4.24 2.35
C HIS A 7 17.60 -4.64 1.70
N PHE A 8 17.22 -5.91 1.81
CA PHE A 8 15.94 -6.40 1.31
C PHE A 8 14.76 -5.64 1.95
N LYS A 9 14.77 -5.52 3.28
CA LYS A 9 13.72 -4.78 4.02
C LYS A 9 13.74 -3.28 3.73
N GLN A 10 14.89 -2.68 3.45
CA GLN A 10 14.96 -1.27 3.04
C GLN A 10 14.30 -1.03 1.68
N ILE A 11 14.51 -1.92 0.71
CA ILE A 11 13.97 -1.79 -0.65
C ILE A 11 12.47 -2.11 -0.69
N PHE A 12 12.07 -3.26 -0.13
CA PHE A 12 10.70 -3.76 -0.28
C PHE A 12 9.78 -3.44 0.90
N ARG A 13 10.30 -2.85 1.99
CA ARG A 13 9.60 -2.59 3.27
C ARG A 13 9.03 -3.83 3.97
N LEU A 14 9.29 -5.02 3.42
CA LEU A 14 8.95 -6.33 3.94
C LEU A 14 10.21 -7.16 4.13
N ASP A 15 10.19 -8.06 5.12
CA ASP A 15 11.22 -9.10 5.25
C ASP A 15 11.01 -10.23 4.22
N LYS A 16 12.02 -11.09 4.07
CA LYS A 16 12.01 -12.16 3.06
C LYS A 16 10.92 -13.20 3.35
N ASP A 17 10.63 -13.50 4.61
CA ASP A 17 9.63 -14.51 4.97
C ASP A 17 8.23 -14.01 4.63
N SER A 18 7.94 -12.75 4.90
CA SER A 18 6.70 -12.09 4.48
C SER A 18 6.54 -12.12 2.95
N VAL A 19 7.61 -11.84 2.19
CA VAL A 19 7.55 -11.91 0.72
C VAL A 19 7.39 -13.34 0.22
N ASN A 20 8.05 -14.32 0.82
CA ASN A 20 7.88 -15.73 0.50
C ASN A 20 6.45 -16.20 0.78
N TYR A 21 5.86 -15.77 1.90
CA TYR A 21 4.46 -16.01 2.21
C TYR A 21 3.56 -15.45 1.10
N LEU A 22 3.73 -14.18 0.71
CA LEU A 22 2.96 -13.58 -0.38
C LEU A 22 3.10 -14.36 -1.69
N ILE A 23 4.33 -14.73 -2.07
CA ILE A 23 4.57 -15.50 -3.29
C ILE A 23 3.82 -16.84 -3.24
N ASN A 24 3.95 -17.57 -2.13
CA ASN A 24 3.33 -18.90 -1.98
C ASN A 24 1.81 -18.83 -1.91
N SER A 25 1.23 -17.79 -1.28
CA SER A 25 -0.22 -17.60 -1.19
C SER A 25 -0.84 -17.16 -2.53
N LEU A 26 -0.13 -16.35 -3.32
CA LEU A 26 -0.70 -15.75 -4.54
C LEU A 26 -0.43 -16.57 -5.80
N ARG A 27 0.70 -17.29 -5.86
CA ARG A 27 1.12 -18.07 -7.04
C ARG A 27 0.06 -19.06 -7.55
N PRO A 28 -0.69 -19.81 -6.72
CA PRO A 28 -1.67 -20.78 -7.21
C PRO A 28 -2.79 -20.15 -8.05
N ASN A 29 -3.19 -18.93 -7.69
CA ASN A 29 -4.29 -18.19 -8.33
C ASN A 29 -3.80 -17.13 -9.32
N ALA A 30 -2.48 -16.98 -9.47
CA ALA A 30 -1.87 -16.19 -10.51
C ALA A 30 -2.12 -16.85 -11.87
N ARG A 31 -3.26 -16.53 -12.49
CA ARG A 31 -3.58 -16.95 -13.86
C ARG A 31 -2.35 -16.69 -14.73
N VAL A 32 -1.95 -17.68 -15.51
CA VAL A 32 -0.81 -17.59 -16.43
C VAL A 32 -1.17 -16.62 -17.57
N ARG A 33 -1.24 -15.32 -17.29
CA ARG A 33 -1.02 -14.29 -18.31
C ARG A 33 0.47 -14.33 -18.61
N ASN A 34 0.81 -15.27 -19.51
CA ASN A 34 2.12 -15.44 -20.09
C ASN A 34 2.52 -14.13 -20.75
N MET A 35 3.28 -13.32 -20.02
CA MET A 35 3.79 -12.03 -20.48
C MET A 35 5.32 -12.09 -20.62
N GLY A 36 5.91 -13.30 -20.63
CA GLY A 36 7.36 -13.53 -20.64
C GLY A 36 8.08 -13.17 -19.33
N ILE A 37 7.38 -12.60 -18.35
CA ILE A 37 7.98 -12.14 -17.08
C ILE A 37 7.63 -13.14 -15.97
N PRO A 38 8.63 -13.68 -15.24
CA PRO A 38 8.41 -14.56 -14.10
C PRO A 38 7.55 -13.90 -13.00
N PHE A 39 6.77 -14.71 -12.28
CA PHE A 39 5.85 -14.21 -11.25
C PHE A 39 6.58 -13.43 -10.14
N GLU A 40 7.71 -13.93 -9.67
CA GLU A 40 8.53 -13.29 -8.65
C GLU A 40 9.07 -11.94 -9.10
N VAL A 41 9.44 -11.80 -10.38
CA VAL A 41 9.88 -10.52 -10.94
C VAL A 41 8.73 -9.51 -10.93
N LYS A 42 7.50 -9.94 -11.28
CA LYS A 42 6.31 -9.10 -11.14
C LYS A 42 6.06 -8.72 -9.68
N MET A 43 6.20 -9.67 -8.76
CA MET A 43 6.03 -9.43 -7.31
C MET A 43 7.02 -8.39 -6.80
N PHE A 44 8.32 -8.55 -7.09
CA PHE A 44 9.35 -7.60 -6.67
C PHE A 44 9.17 -6.22 -7.29
N ALA A 45 8.79 -6.15 -8.58
CA ALA A 45 8.48 -4.88 -9.23
C ALA A 45 7.33 -4.15 -8.52
N THR A 46 6.25 -4.87 -8.22
CA THR A 46 5.10 -4.31 -7.50
C THR A 46 5.45 -3.91 -6.08
N LEU A 47 6.17 -4.75 -5.32
CA LEU A 47 6.58 -4.42 -3.95
C LEU A 47 7.49 -3.20 -3.90
N ASN A 48 8.45 -3.09 -4.82
CA ASN A 48 9.33 -1.91 -4.90
C ASN A 48 8.53 -0.64 -5.20
N PHE A 49 7.53 -0.73 -6.08
CA PHE A 49 6.62 0.38 -6.37
C PHE A 49 5.83 0.81 -5.11
N LEU A 50 5.20 -0.15 -4.42
CA LEU A 50 4.43 0.13 -3.20
C LEU A 50 5.30 0.66 -2.05
N ALA A 51 6.54 0.18 -1.95
CA ALA A 51 7.50 0.58 -0.92
C ALA A 51 8.04 2.01 -1.09
N THR A 52 8.17 2.46 -2.34
CA THR A 52 8.78 3.76 -2.67
C THR A 52 7.72 4.84 -2.90
N GLY A 53 6.51 4.47 -3.34
CA GLY A 53 5.46 5.43 -3.69
C GLY A 53 5.84 6.38 -4.83
N SER A 54 6.97 6.13 -5.50
CA SER A 54 7.45 6.95 -6.61
C SER A 54 6.56 6.72 -7.83
N TYR A 55 6.35 7.79 -8.61
CA TYR A 55 5.88 7.65 -9.99
C TYR A 55 6.69 6.55 -10.67
N GLN A 56 6.08 5.80 -11.60
CA GLN A 56 6.69 4.67 -12.33
C GLN A 56 7.87 5.09 -13.25
N ASN A 57 8.51 6.23 -12.96
CA ASN A 57 9.67 6.85 -13.61
C ASN A 57 10.96 6.02 -13.50
N VAL A 58 10.87 4.76 -13.11
CA VAL A 58 12.05 3.91 -12.93
C VAL A 58 12.19 2.93 -14.11
N VAL A 59 12.07 3.47 -15.32
CA VAL A 59 12.45 2.77 -16.57
C VAL A 59 13.97 2.84 -16.78
N GLY A 60 14.67 3.74 -16.07
CA GLY A 60 16.13 3.90 -16.18
C GLY A 60 16.94 3.70 -14.90
N CYS A 61 16.35 3.78 -13.70
CA CYS A 61 17.09 3.75 -12.43
C CYS A 61 16.91 2.46 -11.58
N ASN A 62 16.10 1.51 -12.03
CA ASN A 62 15.98 0.19 -11.37
C ASN A 62 16.95 -0.72 -12.10
N ALA A 63 18.23 -0.62 -11.75
CA ALA A 63 19.28 -1.51 -12.26
C ALA A 63 18.96 -3.01 -12.13
N TRP A 64 17.94 -3.35 -11.32
CA TRP A 64 17.53 -4.70 -10.95
C TRP A 64 16.33 -5.25 -11.73
N ILE A 65 15.56 -4.41 -12.42
CA ILE A 65 14.31 -4.81 -13.08
C ILE A 65 14.26 -4.17 -14.47
N SER A 66 14.85 -4.86 -15.46
CA SER A 66 14.88 -4.44 -16.87
C SER A 66 13.52 -4.65 -17.55
N LEU A 67 12.49 -3.92 -17.11
CA LEU A 67 11.14 -3.98 -17.66
C LEU A 67 10.68 -2.61 -18.18
N SER A 68 9.93 -2.61 -19.28
CA SER A 68 9.26 -1.40 -19.77
C SER A 68 8.24 -0.90 -18.74
N GLN A 69 7.99 0.42 -18.72
CA GLN A 69 6.94 1.01 -17.86
C GLN A 69 5.58 0.33 -18.05
N SER A 70 5.19 0.05 -19.30
CA SER A 70 3.94 -0.65 -19.60
C SER A 70 3.88 -2.06 -19.01
N SER A 71 5.02 -2.74 -18.89
CA SER A 71 5.11 -4.06 -18.26
C SER A 71 5.03 -3.98 -16.74
N ILE A 72 5.69 -2.97 -16.15
CA ILE A 72 5.59 -2.69 -14.71
C ILE A 72 4.15 -2.33 -14.33
N SER A 73 3.49 -1.44 -15.08
CA SER A 73 2.10 -1.05 -14.82
C SER A 73 1.16 -2.26 -14.82
N ARG A 74 1.29 -3.15 -15.82
CA ARG A 74 0.48 -4.38 -15.88
C ARG A 74 0.80 -5.35 -14.75
N ALA A 75 2.07 -5.43 -14.33
CA ALA A 75 2.47 -6.24 -13.18
C ALA A 75 1.87 -5.72 -11.87
N ILE A 76 1.89 -4.40 -11.66
CA ILE A 76 1.29 -3.75 -10.48
C ILE A 76 -0.20 -4.06 -10.42
N SER A 77 -0.96 -3.77 -11.48
CA SER A 77 -2.41 -4.04 -11.51
C SER A 77 -2.70 -5.51 -11.22
N HIS A 78 -2.01 -6.43 -11.89
CA HIS A 78 -2.22 -7.86 -11.72
C HIS A 78 -1.91 -8.35 -10.29
N ILE A 79 -0.78 -7.95 -9.71
CA ILE A 79 -0.39 -8.38 -8.36
C ILE A 79 -1.31 -7.76 -7.31
N CYS A 80 -1.68 -6.48 -7.43
CA CYS A 80 -2.59 -5.82 -6.50
C CYS A 80 -3.99 -6.46 -6.54
N GLU A 81 -4.52 -6.77 -7.72
CA GLU A 81 -5.79 -7.49 -7.87
C GLU A 81 -5.75 -8.86 -7.18
N LEU A 82 -4.67 -9.62 -7.37
CA LEU A 82 -4.49 -10.91 -6.69
C LEU A 82 -4.41 -10.76 -5.17
N ILE A 83 -3.66 -9.77 -4.66
CA ILE A 83 -3.59 -9.50 -3.22
C ILE A 83 -4.99 -9.22 -2.66
N VAL A 84 -5.78 -8.40 -3.35
CA VAL A 84 -7.15 -8.08 -2.91
C VAL A 84 -8.03 -9.33 -2.93
N GLN A 85 -7.98 -10.12 -3.99
CA GLN A 85 -8.83 -11.31 -4.14
C GLN A 85 -8.49 -12.39 -3.09
N GLU A 86 -7.20 -12.64 -2.86
CA GLU A 86 -6.74 -13.78 -2.07
C GLU A 86 -6.52 -13.43 -0.59
N LEU A 87 -6.04 -12.22 -0.28
CA LEU A 87 -5.54 -11.89 1.05
C LEU A 87 -6.38 -10.87 1.81
N MET A 88 -7.19 -10.05 1.13
CA MET A 88 -8.01 -9.01 1.80
C MET A 88 -8.88 -9.62 2.90
N ARG A 89 -9.63 -10.69 2.60
CA ARG A 89 -10.55 -11.33 3.57
C ARG A 89 -9.81 -12.04 4.69
N VAL A 90 -8.55 -12.42 4.49
CA VAL A 90 -7.73 -13.10 5.49
C VAL A 90 -7.20 -12.10 6.51
N TRP A 91 -6.67 -10.97 6.04
CA TRP A 91 -5.94 -10.01 6.89
C TRP A 91 -6.76 -8.81 7.34
N ILE A 92 -7.74 -8.37 6.54
CA ILE A 92 -8.60 -7.23 6.89
C ILE A 92 -9.88 -7.77 7.51
N LYS A 93 -9.99 -7.65 8.84
CA LYS A 93 -11.14 -8.08 9.62
C LYS A 93 -11.83 -6.85 10.23
N PHE A 94 -13.13 -6.73 9.96
CA PHE A 94 -13.98 -5.75 10.61
C PHE A 94 -14.82 -6.45 11.70
N PRO A 95 -15.21 -5.72 12.76
CA PRO A 95 -16.04 -6.29 13.79
C PRO A 95 -17.44 -6.61 13.24
N ASN A 96 -17.81 -7.88 13.28
CA ASN A 96 -18.96 -8.40 12.53
C ASN A 96 -20.20 -8.67 13.40
N ASN A 97 -20.08 -8.63 14.72
CA ASN A 97 -21.20 -8.80 15.66
C ASN A 97 -21.20 -7.70 16.73
N GLU A 98 -22.33 -7.55 17.42
CA GLU A 98 -22.53 -6.46 18.38
C GLU A 98 -21.68 -6.63 19.64
N ASP A 99 -21.40 -7.86 20.07
CA ASP A 99 -20.55 -8.12 21.23
C ASP A 99 -19.11 -7.66 20.98
N GLU A 100 -18.58 -7.95 19.80
CA GLU A 100 -17.25 -7.52 19.37
C GLU A 100 -17.19 -5.99 19.27
N LYS A 101 -18.20 -5.37 18.64
CA LYS A 101 -18.29 -3.90 18.56
C LYS A 101 -18.34 -3.28 19.96
N ASN A 102 -19.15 -3.82 20.87
CA ASN A 102 -19.27 -3.31 22.23
C ASN A 102 -17.98 -3.47 23.04
N ARG A 103 -17.26 -4.58 22.83
CA ARG A 103 -15.93 -4.78 23.41
C ARG A 103 -14.94 -3.73 22.92
N ILE A 104 -14.92 -3.43 21.62
CA ILE A 104 -14.03 -2.40 21.05
C ILE A 104 -14.41 -1.00 21.55
N LYS A 105 -15.70 -0.64 21.49
CA LYS A 105 -16.23 0.64 22.00
C LYS A 105 -15.80 0.90 23.45
N ARG A 106 -15.95 -0.13 24.31
CA ARG A 106 -15.55 -0.05 25.71
C ARG A 106 -14.04 0.15 25.86
N GLY A 107 -13.22 -0.62 25.14
CA GLY A 107 -11.77 -0.48 25.22
C GLY A 107 -11.25 0.90 24.79
N PHE A 108 -11.84 1.49 23.74
CA PHE A 108 -11.51 2.87 23.34
C PHE A 108 -11.96 3.91 24.37
N TYR A 109 -13.15 3.73 24.96
CA TYR A 109 -13.64 4.62 26.00
C TYR A 109 -12.78 4.57 27.27
N GLU A 110 -12.45 3.37 27.75
CA GLU A 110 -11.63 3.18 28.96
C GLU A 110 -10.21 3.75 28.78
N LYS A 111 -9.63 3.62 27.59
CA LYS A 111 -8.24 4.04 27.34
C LYS A 111 -8.10 5.50 26.90
N PHE A 112 -9.07 6.03 26.16
CA PHE A 112 -8.95 7.34 25.48
C PHE A 112 -10.16 8.26 25.71
N ASN A 113 -11.16 7.84 26.48
CA ASN A 113 -12.43 8.56 26.68
C ASN A 113 -13.20 8.84 25.36
N PHE A 114 -12.94 8.04 24.31
CA PHE A 114 -13.62 8.14 23.03
C PHE A 114 -14.79 7.17 22.94
N ARG A 115 -16.01 7.72 22.79
CA ARG A 115 -17.25 6.94 22.74
C ARG A 115 -17.58 6.49 21.32
N GLY A 116 -18.15 5.29 21.20
CA GLY A 116 -18.70 4.79 19.94
C GLY A 116 -17.67 4.29 18.91
N VAL A 117 -16.38 4.28 19.25
CA VAL A 117 -15.31 3.85 18.33
C VAL A 117 -15.34 2.33 18.16
N ILE A 118 -15.49 1.86 16.93
CA ILE A 118 -15.47 0.42 16.56
C ILE A 118 -14.18 -0.01 15.86
N GLY A 119 -13.24 0.92 15.67
CA GLY A 119 -11.97 0.70 15.02
C GLY A 119 -11.28 2.03 14.76
N ALA A 120 -9.99 1.97 14.44
CA ALA A 120 -9.22 3.13 14.02
C ALA A 120 -8.43 2.75 12.78
N ILE A 121 -8.45 3.63 11.77
CA ILE A 121 -7.64 3.50 10.56
C ILE A 121 -6.69 4.69 10.54
N ASP A 122 -5.40 4.42 10.33
CA ASP A 122 -4.42 5.49 10.22
C ASP A 122 -4.56 6.18 8.85
N GLY A 123 -4.60 7.51 8.87
CA GLY A 123 -4.71 8.32 7.66
C GLY A 123 -3.34 8.48 7.00
N THR A 124 -3.29 8.41 5.66
CA THR A 124 -2.07 8.69 4.91
C THR A 124 -2.18 10.05 4.23
N HIS A 125 -1.17 10.91 4.40
CA HIS A 125 -1.09 12.16 3.65
C HIS A 125 -0.28 11.96 2.37
N VAL A 126 -0.94 12.07 1.22
CA VAL A 126 -0.29 12.06 -0.10
C VAL A 126 0.10 13.50 -0.45
N GLU A 127 1.40 13.78 -0.52
CA GLU A 127 1.92 15.11 -0.83
C GLU A 127 1.51 15.53 -2.24
N ILE A 128 1.02 16.77 -2.37
CA ILE A 128 0.59 17.35 -3.65
C ILE A 128 1.35 18.65 -3.90
N LEU A 129 1.39 19.07 -5.17
CA LEU A 129 1.75 20.44 -5.49
C LEU A 129 0.63 21.37 -4.99
N ALA A 130 1.03 22.52 -4.45
CA ALA A 130 0.07 23.53 -4.01
C ALA A 130 -0.81 23.97 -5.18
N THR A 131 -2.11 24.15 -4.93
CA THR A 131 -3.00 24.78 -5.89
C THR A 131 -2.61 26.26 -6.08
N PRO A 132 -2.93 26.86 -7.24
CA PRO A 132 -2.68 28.27 -7.49
C PRO A 132 -3.31 29.16 -6.39
N MET A 133 -2.64 30.25 -6.01
CA MET A 133 -3.13 31.16 -4.95
C MET A 133 -4.46 31.84 -5.29
N ASN A 134 -4.84 31.87 -6.57
CA ASN A 134 -6.08 32.46 -7.07
C ASN A 134 -7.21 31.44 -7.27
N ASP A 135 -7.01 30.19 -6.83
CA ASP A 135 -8.07 29.19 -6.85
C ASP A 135 -9.01 29.39 -5.65
N ASN A 136 -10.14 30.06 -5.89
CA ASN A 136 -11.13 30.34 -4.85
C ASN A 136 -11.92 29.09 -4.43
N GLU A 137 -12.02 28.07 -5.29
CA GLU A 137 -12.73 26.82 -4.97
C GLU A 137 -11.83 25.87 -4.17
N HIS A 138 -10.52 25.89 -4.46
CA HIS A 138 -9.52 25.03 -3.84
C HIS A 138 -8.29 25.82 -3.35
N PRO A 139 -8.45 26.75 -2.40
CA PRO A 139 -7.34 27.60 -1.99
C PRO A 139 -6.26 26.78 -1.27
N PRO A 140 -4.96 27.06 -1.49
CA PRO A 140 -3.87 26.15 -1.11
C PRO A 140 -3.80 25.85 0.40
N PHE A 141 -4.24 26.78 1.25
CA PHE A 141 -4.20 26.60 2.70
C PHE A 141 -5.06 25.43 3.20
N VAL A 142 -6.09 24.99 2.46
CA VAL A 142 -6.93 23.86 2.88
C VAL A 142 -6.23 22.51 2.72
N TYR A 143 -5.10 22.48 2.01
CA TYR A 143 -4.31 21.27 1.78
C TYR A 143 -3.09 21.18 2.69
N ILE A 144 -2.88 22.13 3.62
CA ILE A 144 -1.71 22.10 4.52
C ILE A 144 -1.93 21.07 5.64
N ASN A 145 -1.04 20.08 5.73
CA ASN A 145 -1.06 19.09 6.81
C ASN A 145 -0.35 19.58 8.08
N ARG A 146 -0.40 18.76 9.14
CA ARG A 146 0.27 19.03 10.43
C ARG A 146 1.79 19.27 10.36
N LYS A 147 2.43 18.91 9.23
CA LYS A 147 3.86 19.11 8.97
C LYS A 147 4.14 20.34 8.09
N GLY A 148 3.12 21.16 7.79
CA GLY A 148 3.26 22.34 6.94
C GLY A 148 3.39 22.04 5.45
N LYS A 149 3.10 20.81 5.01
CA LYS A 149 3.18 20.40 3.60
C LYS A 149 1.79 20.31 2.96
N HIS A 150 1.69 20.67 1.69
CA HIS A 150 0.47 20.47 0.90
C HIS A 150 0.26 18.98 0.64
N SER A 151 -0.88 18.43 1.07
CA SER A 151 -1.19 17.01 0.89
C SER A 151 -2.68 16.73 1.05
N ILE A 152 -3.14 15.65 0.45
CA ILE A 152 -4.49 15.13 0.63
C ILE A 152 -4.43 14.02 1.68
N ASN A 153 -5.29 14.08 2.69
CA ASN A 153 -5.50 12.95 3.60
C ASN A 153 -6.33 11.88 2.89
N THR A 154 -5.70 10.76 2.57
CA THR A 154 -6.38 9.57 2.10
C THR A 154 -6.61 8.66 3.30
N MET A 155 -7.88 8.53 3.71
CA MET A 155 -8.34 7.43 4.55
C MET A 155 -8.48 6.21 3.63
N LEU A 156 -7.63 5.20 3.80
CA LEU A 156 -7.79 3.91 3.13
C LEU A 156 -8.84 3.05 3.84
#